data_AF-A0A5S3SH56-F1
#
_entry.id   AF-A0A5S3SH56-F1
#
_cell.length_a   1.000
_cell.length_b   1.000
_cell.length_c   1.000
_cell.angle_alpha   90.00
_cell.angle_beta   90.00
_cell.angle_gamma   90.00
#
_symmetry.space_group_name_H-M   'P 1'
#
loop_
_entity.id
_entity.type
_entity.pdbx_description
1 polymer ?
#
loop_
_entity_poly.entity_id
_entity_poly.type
_entity_poly.pdbx_seq_one_letter_code
_entity_poly.pdbx_strand_id
1 'polypeptide(L)' 'MTKLKRATYSAAIKLETAQLVVDQGYTQEDAAKAIGVGNSSFSIW' A
#
# COMPACT_ATOMS: atom_id res chain seq x y z
N MET A 1 -6.85 5.42 -26.04
CA MET A 1 -6.18 5.12 -24.75
C MET A 1 -6.96 5.80 -23.63
N THR A 2 -7.81 5.06 -22.92
CA THR A 2 -8.44 5.55 -21.69
C THR A 2 -7.34 5.71 -20.64
N LYS A 3 -7.07 6.95 -20.19
CA LYS A 3 -6.13 7.19 -19.09
C LYS A 3 -6.66 6.43 -17.86
N LEU A 4 -5.93 5.38 -17.45
CA LEU A 4 -6.19 4.69 -16.18
C LEU A 4 -6.06 5.72 -15.06
N LYS A 5 -7.19 6.05 -14.43
CA LYS A 5 -7.23 6.95 -13.27
C LYS A 5 -6.47 6.23 -12.16
N ARG A 6 -5.31 6.75 -11.75
CA ARG A 6 -4.54 6.17 -10.64
C ARG A 6 -5.46 6.07 -9.43
N ALA A 7 -5.56 4.88 -8.84
CA ALA A 7 -6.26 4.70 -7.58
C ALA A 7 -5.61 5.64 -6.55
N THR A 8 -6.42 6.50 -5.94
CA THR A 8 -5.95 7.41 -4.90
C THR A 8 -6.29 6.77 -3.57
N TYR A 9 -5.27 6.23 -2.89
CA TYR A 9 -5.45 5.67 -1.56
C TYR A 9 -5.49 6.78 -0.52
N SER A 10 -6.37 6.63 0.47
CA SER A 10 -6.48 7.59 1.57
C SER A 10 -5.22 7.56 2.45
N ALA A 11 -4.99 8.64 3.21
CA ALA A 11 -3.88 8.70 4.15
C ALA A 11 -3.95 7.60 5.23
N ALA A 12 -5.17 7.18 5.61
CA ALA A 12 -5.39 6.10 6.56
C ALA A 12 -4.84 4.75 6.05
N ILE A 13 -5.07 4.43 4.77
CA ILE A 13 -4.54 3.20 4.15
C ILE A 13 -3.01 3.21 4.18
N LYS A 14 -2.38 4.34 3.84
CA LYS A 14 -0.92 4.46 3.86
C LYS A 14 -0.34 4.25 5.26
N LEU A 15 -0.97 4.86 6.27
CA LEU A 15 -0.57 4.72 7.67
C LEU A 15 -0.68 3.27 8.12
N GLU A 16 -1.85 2.65 7.90
CA GLU A 16 -2.10 1.27 8.32
C GLU A 16 -1.09 0.31 7.69
N THR A 17 -0.77 0.50 6.41
CA THR A 17 0.20 -0.36 5.71
C THR A 17 1.64 -0.11 6.20
N ALA A 18 2.00 1.13 6.54
CA ALA A 18 3.30 1.46 7.13
C ALA A 18 3.46 0.85 8.53
N GLN A 19 2.40 0.88 9.34
CA GLN A 19 2.39 0.26 10.67
C GLN A 19 2.56 -1.26 10.61
N LEU A 20 1.97 -1.93 9.61
CA LEU A 20 2.22 -3.36 9.41
C LEU A 20 3.70 -3.69 9.16
N VAL A 21 4.38 -2.88 8.35
CA VAL A 21 5.80 -3.10 8.05
C VAL A 21 6.68 -2.77 9.25
N VAL A 22 6.44 -1.63 9.91
CA VAL A 22 7.29 -1.13 11.00
C VAL A 22 7.05 -1.88 12.30
N ASP A 23 5.79 -2.03 12.71
CA ASP A 23 5.44 -2.58 14.03
C ASP A 23 5.31 -4.10 14.00
N GLN A 24 4.77 -4.68 12.92
CA GLN A 24 4.58 -6.14 12.81
C GLN A 24 5.69 -6.84 12.03
N GLY A 25 6.64 -6.10 11.46
CA GLY A 25 7.77 -6.67 10.72
C GLY A 25 7.36 -7.34 9.40
N TYR A 26 6.21 -6.98 8.83
CA TYR A 26 5.75 -7.53 7.55
C TYR A 26 6.68 -7.09 6.43
N THR A 27 6.85 -7.96 5.43
CA THR A 27 7.44 -7.53 4.17
C THR A 27 6.50 -6.55 3.46
N GLN A 28 7.06 -5.68 2.61
CA GLN A 28 6.25 -4.75 1.82
C GLN A 28 5.17 -5.46 1.00
N GLU A 29 5.47 -6.67 0.53
CA GLU A 29 4.58 -7.51 -0.28
C GLU A 29 3.43 -8.08 0.56
N ASP A 30 3.75 -8.58 1.76
CA ASP A 30 2.74 -9.12 2.67
C ASP A 30 1.85 -8.01 3.23
N ALA A 31 2.40 -6.84 3.56
CA ALA A 31 1.61 -5.70 4.02
C ALA A 31 0.68 -5.19 2.91
N ALA A 32 1.19 -5.08 1.67
CA ALA A 32 0.38 -4.73 0.52
C ALA A 32 -0.74 -5.75 0.27
N LYS A 33 -0.45 -7.05 0.39
CA LYS A 33 -1.44 -8.11 0.25
C LYS A 33 -2.48 -8.10 1.37
N ALA A 34 -2.08 -7.81 2.61
CA ALA A 34 -2.96 -7.73 3.77
C ALA A 34 -3.99 -6.59 3.65
N ILE A 35 -3.58 -5.44 3.10
CA ILE A 35 -4.44 -4.27 2.92
C ILE A 35 -5.10 -4.22 1.53
N GLY A 36 -4.71 -5.11 0.61
CA GLY A 36 -5.24 -5.14 -0.76
C GLY A 36 -4.72 -3.99 -1.64
N VAL A 37 -3.53 -3.48 -1.34
CA VAL A 37 -2.84 -2.43 -2.10
C VAL A 37 -1.91 -3.09 -3.12
N GLY A 38 -1.78 -2.51 -4.31
CA GLY A 38 -0.79 -2.99 -5.27
C GLY A 38 0.65 -2.68 -4.81
N ASN A 39 1.57 -3.64 -4.95
CA ASN A 39 2.99 -3.46 -4.57
C ASN A 39 3.62 -2.19 -5.17
N SER A 40 3.26 -1.84 -6.40
CA SER A 40 3.73 -0.62 -7.07
C SER A 40 3.26 0.68 -6.43
N SER A 41 2.14 0.66 -5.70
CA SER A 41 1.68 1.80 -4.91
C SER A 41 2.45 1.89 -3.60
N PHE A 42 2.74 0.73 -3.00
CA PHE A 42 3.50 0.64 -1.76
C PHE A 42 4.97 1.06 -1.94
N SER A 43 5.64 0.69 -3.03
CA SER A 43 7.02 1.12 -3.31
C SER A 43 7.20 2.64 -3.51
N ILE A 44 6.12 3.40 -3.65
CA ILE A 44 6.14 4.87 -3.76
C ILE A 44 5.95 5.54 -2.39
N TRP A 45 5.45 4.81 -1.38
CA TRP A 45 5.15 5.32 -0.05
C TRP A 45 6.29 5.03 0.92
#